data_AF-A0AAW4CIB1-F1
#
_entry.id   AF-A0AAW4CIB1-F1
#
_cell.length_a   1.000
_cell.length_b   1.000
_cell.length_c   1.000
_cell.angle_alpha   90.00
_cell.angle_beta   90.00
_cell.angle_gamma   90.00
#
_symmetry.space_group_name_H-M   'P 1'
#
loop_
_entity.id
_entity.type
_entity.pdbx_description
1 polymer ?
#
loop_
_entity_poly.entity_id
_entity_poly.type
_entity_poly.pdbx_seq_one_letter_code
_entity_poly.pdbx_strand_id
1 'polypeptide(L)'
;MNSHLWALLNTVVCGAIMVVCICRLSVMHVGIRKLVRLKYTLLLSGACAYGFQPFIFGTWPTPAGMFFVVTVFVGLLTSSHRWRRAAPIETETRPAELA
;
A
#
# COMPACT_ATOMS: atom_id res chain seq x y z
N MET A 1 16.28 17.81 -16.04
CA MET A 1 16.27 16.86 -14.91
C MET A 1 15.80 15.52 -15.45
N ASN A 2 16.70 14.54 -15.55
CA ASN A 2 16.58 13.36 -16.41
C ASN A 2 15.33 12.51 -16.09
N SER A 3 14.52 12.22 -17.10
CA SER A 3 13.29 11.40 -17.03
C SER A 3 13.53 10.03 -16.37
N HIS A 4 14.73 9.47 -16.56
CA HIS A 4 15.18 8.22 -15.96
C HIS A 4 15.21 8.24 -14.43
N LEU A 5 15.53 9.40 -13.82
CA LEU A 5 15.59 9.53 -12.36
C LEU A 5 14.18 9.47 -11.75
N TRP A 6 13.20 10.07 -12.43
CA TRP A 6 11.79 10.03 -12.03
C TRP A 6 11.19 8.64 -12.14
N ALA A 7 11.55 7.89 -13.19
CA ALA A 7 11.14 6.50 -13.32
C ALA A 7 11.73 5.62 -12.21
N LEU A 8 13.02 5.78 -11.90
CA LEU A 8 13.69 5.07 -10.80
C LEU A 8 13.06 5.38 -9.44
N LEU A 9 12.79 6.65 -9.14
CA LEU A 9 12.13 7.02 -7.89
C LEU A 9 10.72 6.44 -7.80
N ASN A 10 9.95 6.50 -8.89
CA ASN A 10 8.59 5.94 -8.91
C ASN A 10 8.60 4.42 -8.68
N THR A 11 9.49 3.67 -9.34
CA THR A 11 9.58 2.22 -9.17
C THR A 11 10.02 1.83 -7.76
N VAL A 12 10.96 2.58 -7.16
CA VAL A 12 11.39 2.33 -5.77
C VAL A 12 10.24 2.58 -4.78
N VAL A 13 9.51 3.70 -4.89
CA VAL A 13 8.42 4.01 -3.96
C VAL A 13 7.24 3.06 -4.16
N CYS A 14 6.84 2.77 -5.40
CA CYS A 14 5.80 1.78 -5.68
C CYS A 14 6.20 0.38 -5.19
N GLY A 15 7.46 -0.03 -5.37
CA GLY A 15 7.99 -1.28 -4.84
C GLY A 15 7.91 -1.36 -3.32
N ALA A 16 8.31 -0.29 -2.61
CA ALA A 16 8.20 -0.23 -1.16
C ALA A 16 6.74 -0.34 -0.68
N ILE A 17 5.79 0.31 -1.37
CA ILE A 17 4.36 0.18 -1.09
C ILE A 17 3.90 -1.27 -1.26
N MET A 18 4.28 -1.94 -2.35
CA MET A 18 3.90 -3.33 -2.60
C MET A 18 4.40 -4.27 -1.50
N VAL A 19 5.66 -4.14 -1.09
CA VAL A 19 6.24 -4.96 -0.01
C VAL A 19 5.46 -4.75 1.29
N VAL A 20 5.18 -3.51 1.67
CA VAL A 20 4.39 -3.20 2.88
C VAL A 20 2.98 -3.78 2.80
N CYS A 21 2.32 -3.67 1.65
CA CYS A 21 0.98 -4.23 1.44
C CYS A 21 0.98 -5.76 1.54
N ILE A 22 1.95 -6.44 0.93
CA ILE A 22 2.07 -7.91 0.98
C ILE A 22 2.36 -8.38 2.41
N CYS A 23 3.31 -7.75 3.11
CA CYS A 23 3.61 -8.08 4.50
C CYS A 23 2.40 -7.91 5.43
N ARG A 24 1.56 -6.88 5.20
CA ARG A 24 0.32 -6.73 5.98
C ARG A 24 -0.74 -7.76 5.60
N LEU A 25 -0.84 -8.11 4.32
CA LEU A 25 -1.78 -9.11 3.85
C LEU A 25 -1.44 -10.51 4.38
N SER A 26 -0.15 -10.85 4.54
CA SER A 26 0.29 -12.13 5.09
C SER A 26 0.02 -12.26 6.59
N VAL A 27 0.03 -11.14 7.33
CA VAL A 27 -0.32 -11.10 8.76
C VAL A 27 -1.85 -11.14 8.97
N MET A 28 -2.66 -10.92 7.92
CA MET A 28 -4.12 -11.01 8.03
C MET A 28 -4.62 -12.45 8.05
N HIS A 29 -5.11 -12.90 9.21
CA HIS A 29 -5.82 -14.18 9.36
C HIS A 29 -7.28 -14.11 8.90
N VAL A 30 -7.92 -15.29 8.78
CA VAL A 30 -9.31 -15.47 8.33
C VAL A 30 -10.33 -14.68 9.18
N GLY A 31 -10.00 -14.36 10.43
CA GLY A 31 -10.85 -13.60 11.36
C GLY A 31 -10.80 -12.07 11.21
N ILE A 32 -10.18 -11.52 10.17
CA ILE A 32 -10.13 -10.06 9.94
C ILE A 32 -11.20 -9.63 8.92
N ARG A 33 -11.84 -8.48 9.17
CA ARG A 33 -12.85 -7.88 8.30
C ARG A 33 -12.38 -7.84 6.84
N LYS A 34 -13.17 -8.45 5.93
CA LYS A 34 -12.93 -8.49 4.47
C LYS A 34 -12.66 -7.11 3.86
N LEU A 35 -13.25 -6.07 4.44
CA LEU A 35 -13.09 -4.68 4.01
C LEU A 35 -11.65 -4.16 4.18
N VAL A 36 -10.96 -4.59 5.24
CA VAL A 36 -9.56 -4.21 5.47
C VAL A 36 -8.64 -4.92 4.48
N ARG A 37 -8.91 -6.20 4.19
CA ARG A 37 -8.25 -6.93 3.10
C ARG A 37 -8.43 -6.22 1.76
N LEU A 38 -9.67 -5.84 1.43
CA LEU A 38 -9.99 -5.12 0.19
C LEU A 38 -9.19 -3.81 0.04
N LYS A 39 -9.06 -3.04 1.13
CA LYS A 39 -8.30 -1.79 1.14
C LYS A 39 -6.83 -2.02 0.74
N TYR A 40 -6.16 -3.00 1.35
CA TYR A 40 -4.75 -3.27 1.03
C TYR A 40 -4.56 -3.93 -0.33
N THR A 41 -5.52 -4.75 -0.80
CA THR A 41 -5.47 -5.31 -2.16
C THR A 41 -5.68 -4.24 -3.24
N LEU A 42 -6.56 -3.26 -3.00
CA LEU A 42 -6.74 -2.12 -3.90
C LEU A 42 -5.51 -1.20 -3.92
N LEU A 43 -4.90 -0.95 -2.75
CA LEU A 43 -3.64 -0.23 -2.66
C LEU A 43 -2.51 -0.97 -3.39
N LEU A 44 -2.44 -2.30 -3.26
CA LEU A 44 -1.48 -3.13 -3.97
C LEU A 44 -1.68 -3.05 -5.49
N SER A 45 -2.91 -3.23 -5.99
CA SER A 45 -3.18 -3.16 -7.42
C SER A 45 -2.91 -1.78 -8.01
N GLY A 46 -3.24 -0.70 -7.28
CA GLY A 46 -2.92 0.66 -7.67
C GLY A 46 -1.41 0.92 -7.71
N ALA A 47 -0.66 0.43 -6.70
CA ALA A 47 0.81 0.55 -6.68
C ALA A 47 1.47 -0.27 -7.79
N CYS A 48 0.96 -1.46 -8.12
CA CYS A 48 1.40 -2.24 -9.28
C CYS A 48 1.14 -1.45 -10.58
N ALA A 49 -0.09 -0.99 -10.79
CA ALA A 49 -0.46 -0.27 -12.01
C ALA A 49 0.36 1.01 -12.21
N TYR A 50 0.63 1.73 -11.12
CA TYR A 50 1.40 2.98 -11.17
C TYR A 50 2.92 2.75 -11.27
N GLY A 51 3.44 1.70 -10.61
CA GLY A 51 4.85 1.32 -10.70
C GLY A 51 5.22 0.77 -12.08
N PHE A 52 4.31 0.02 -12.70
CA PHE A 52 4.44 -0.47 -14.07
C PHE A 52 3.84 0.46 -15.12
N GLN A 53 3.42 1.67 -14.76
CA GLN A 53 2.91 2.67 -15.70
C GLN A 53 3.81 2.89 -16.93
N PRO A 54 5.16 3.00 -16.81
CA PRO A 54 6.02 3.14 -17.99
C PRO A 54 6.02 1.90 -18.90
N PHE A 55 5.74 0.71 -18.37
CA PHE A 55 5.74 -0.55 -19.12
C PHE A 55 4.35 -0.88 -19.72
N ILE A 56 3.27 -0.54 -19.00
CA ILE A 56 1.89 -0.85 -19.39
C ILE A 56 1.29 0.24 -20.26
N PHE A 57 1.55 1.52 -19.95
CA PHE A 57 0.91 2.66 -20.59
C PHE A 57 1.87 3.50 -21.45
N GLY A 58 3.18 3.25 -21.40
CA GLY A 58 4.17 4.04 -22.14
C GLY A 58 4.24 5.51 -21.70
N THR A 59 3.60 5.86 -20.59
CA THR A 59 3.52 7.23 -20.07
C THR A 59 4.51 7.42 -18.93
N TRP A 60 5.25 8.53 -18.98
CA TRP A 60 6.22 8.87 -17.94
C TRP A 60 5.52 9.35 -16.66
N PRO A 61 6.12 9.10 -15.47
CA PRO A 61 5.56 9.54 -14.20
C PRO A 61 5.43 11.06 -14.18
N THR A 62 4.24 11.57 -13.81
CA THR A 62 4.02 13.01 -13.65
C THR A 62 4.42 13.45 -12.24
N PRO A 63 4.88 14.71 -12.06
CA PRO A 63 5.19 15.23 -10.73
C PRO A 63 4.01 15.14 -9.75
N ALA A 64 2.79 15.38 -10.25
CA ALA A 64 1.57 15.28 -9.46
C ALA A 64 1.30 13.85 -8.97
N GLY A 65 1.53 12.85 -9.82
CA GLY A 65 1.35 11.45 -9.42
C GLY A 65 2.44 10.96 -8.46
N MET A 66 3.68 11.45 -8.60
CA MET A 66 4.72 11.22 -7.59
C MET A 66 4.34 11.80 -6.22
N PHE A 67 3.78 13.01 -6.18
CA PHE A 67 3.28 13.60 -4.94
C PHE A 67 2.18 12.74 -4.29
N PHE A 68 1.25 12.22 -5.10
CA PHE A 68 0.21 11.32 -4.64
C PHE A 68 0.79 10.02 -4.05
N VAL A 69 1.69 9.36 -4.78
CA VAL A 69 2.33 8.10 -4.35
C VAL A 69 3.13 8.29 -3.06
N VAL A 70 3.89 9.39 -2.94
CA VAL A 70 4.61 9.73 -1.70
C VAL A 70 3.63 9.95 -0.55
N THR A 71 2.51 10.64 -0.78
CA THR A 71 1.49 10.86 0.27
C THR A 71 0.87 9.54 0.73
N VAL A 72 0.57 8.64 -0.19
CA VAL A 72 0.09 7.28 0.12
C VAL A 72 1.14 6.49 0.90
N PHE A 73 2.42 6.58 0.51
CA PHE A 73 3.52 5.93 1.22
C PHE A 73 3.66 6.47 2.66
N VAL A 74 3.60 7.79 2.85
CA VAL A 74 3.63 8.40 4.19
C VAL A 74 2.42 7.96 5.02
N GLY A 75 1.21 7.87 4.44
CA GLY A 75 0.04 7.32 5.12
C GLY A 75 0.18 5.84 5.51
N LEU A 76 0.90 5.05 4.71
CA LEU A 76 1.25 3.68 5.05
C LEU A 76 2.28 3.64 6.19
N LEU A 77 3.27 4.54 6.19
CA LEU A 77 4.26 4.64 7.26
C LEU A 77 3.65 5.06 8.59
N THR A 78 2.76 6.05 8.62
CA THR A 78 2.09 6.48 9.86
C THR A 78 1.23 5.35 10.44
N SER A 79 0.57 4.57 9.58
CA SER A 79 -0.17 3.38 10.01
C SER A 79 0.71 2.16 10.33
N SER A 80 2.02 2.19 10.00
CA SER A 80 2.93 1.04 10.19
C SER A 80 3.19 0.72 11.65
N HIS A 81 3.26 1.74 12.50
CA HIS A 81 3.45 1.55 13.94
C HIS A 81 2.32 0.70 14.55
N ARG A 82 1.09 0.85 14.03
CA ARG A 82 -0.08 0.09 14.48
C ARG A 82 -0.09 -1.37 14.02
N TRP A 83 0.66 -1.69 12.98
CA TRP A 83 0.75 -3.03 12.39
C TRP A 83 2.02 -3.79 12.80
N ARG A 84 2.96 -3.15 13.52
CA ARG A 84 4.24 -3.77 13.93
C ARG A 84 4.10 -4.88 14.98
N ARG A 85 3.06 -4.85 15.82
CA ARG A 85 2.92 -5.80 16.95
C ARG A 85 1.85 -6.86 16.74
N ALA A 86 0.72 -6.51 16.12
CA ALA A 86 -0.37 -7.41 15.75
C ALA A 86 -1.36 -6.65 14.85
N ALA A 87 -2.28 -7.35 14.19
CA ALA A 87 -3.43 -6.70 13.58
C ALA A 87 -4.27 -6.00 14.69
N PRO A 88 -4.75 -4.77 14.47
CA PRO A 88 -5.53 -4.05 15.48
C PRO A 88 -6.82 -4.81 15.82
N ILE A 89 -7.12 -4.97 17.10
CA ILE A 89 -8.25 -5.75 17.63
C ILE A 89 -9.59 -5.30 17.04
N GLU A 90 -9.74 -4.00 16.75
CA GLU A 90 -10.93 -3.42 16.08
C GLU A 90 -11.22 -4.00 14.68
N THR A 91 -10.22 -4.61 14.05
CA THR A 91 -10.35 -5.25 12.73
C THR A 91 -10.68 -6.74 12.80
N GLU A 92 -10.64 -7.33 14.00
CA GLU A 92 -11.10 -8.69 14.22
C GLU A 92 -12.64 -8.72 14.16
N THR A 93 -13.19 -9.72 13.48
CA THR A 93 -14.64 -10.00 13.45
C THR A 93 -15.07 -10.86 14.63
N ARG A 94 -14.32 -10.87 15.73
CA ARG A 94 -14.74 -11.59 16.94
C ARG A 94 -16.04 -10.98 17.46
N PRO A 95 -16.97 -11.81 17.98
CA PRO A 95 -18.15 -11.28 18.65
C PRO A 95 -17.70 -10.38 19.80
N ALA A 96 -18.35 -9.23 19.97
CA ALA A 96 -18.07 -8.32 21.07
C ALA A 96 -18.24 -9.09 22.39
N GLU A 97 -17.25 -9.03 23.28
CA GLU A 97 -17.42 -9.54 24.64
C GLU A 97 -18.55 -8.75 25.29
N LEU A 98 -19.63 -9.46 25.64
CA LEU A 98 -20.74 -8.92 26.39
C LEU A 98 -20.20 -8.63 27.81
N ALA A 99 -19.96 -7.35 28.09
CA ALA A 99 -19.64 -6.85 29.42
C ALA A 99 -20.81 -7.04 30.38
#